data_AF-A0A0P0XEE9-F1
#
_entry.id   AF-A0A0P0XEE9-F1
#
_cell.length_a   1.000
_cell.length_b   1.000
_cell.length_c   1.000
_cell.angle_alpha   90.00
_cell.angle_beta   90.00
_cell.angle_gamma   90.00
#
_symmetry.space_group_name_H-M   'P 1'
#
loop_
_entity.id
_entity.type
_entity.pdbx_description
1 polymer ?
#
loop_
_entity_poly.entity_id
_entity_poly.type
_entity_poly.pdbx_seq_one_letter_code
_entity_poly.pdbx_strand_id
1 'polypeptide(L)'
;MDDKENKGLDKEGKNGKPGKHSAGKKIRRADAKKQKHSAMEPVHHAEENRHERYTETSVHVKEAMKDLKLVFGEDIRCAQMPANCNLSQLRDIVQNKFPSLKALLIKYKDKEGDLVTITSSDELRWAYSLADLEGPIRLYIVAVDPAQELGVDVVRRRSSFASLEKAYYSMSENGSSRHDDDHNCSIDDWMIQFARLFKNHLGFDSDSYLDLHDLGMRLYYEAMEDTVASEEAQEIFQVAELKFQEMAALALFNWGNVHMASARKRPPLSDDASMECILEQVKVAYEWACAEYAKAGAKYGEAVKTKPDFFEGLIALGQQQFEQAKLCWYYALACKIDMGTEVLGLFNHAEDNMEKGMGMWEGMENTRLRGLSKPSKEKIIFEKMGIDGYMKDMSSDEAFEQASSIRSHVNILWGTILYERSVVEFILGLPSWEESLTVAIEKFKTGGASPADINVMVKNHSANETTQEGLSFKVEEIVQAWNEMYDAKKWRNGVPSFRLEPIFRRRAPKLHHMLEHIHYA
;
A
#
# COMPACT_ATOMS: atom_id res chain seq x y z
N MET A 1 -48.87 41.73 -65.16
CA MET A 1 -50.16 42.42 -64.93
C MET A 1 -50.28 42.53 -63.43
N ASP A 2 -50.28 43.80 -63.00
CA ASP A 2 -50.60 44.38 -61.68
C ASP A 2 -49.62 44.04 -60.52
N ASP A 3 -48.57 44.83 -60.24
CA ASP A 3 -48.47 46.21 -59.69
C ASP A 3 -49.08 46.36 -58.27
N LYS A 4 -48.24 46.53 -57.23
CA LYS A 4 -47.83 47.81 -56.55
C LYS A 4 -48.70 48.08 -55.32
N GLU A 5 -48.34 48.80 -54.25
CA GLU A 5 -47.26 49.69 -53.77
C GLU A 5 -47.53 49.81 -52.24
N ASN A 6 -46.61 50.04 -51.29
CA ASN A 6 -45.91 51.30 -50.99
C ASN A 6 -45.04 51.02 -49.72
N LYS A 7 -43.72 51.29 -49.68
CA LYS A 7 -43.01 52.53 -49.26
C LYS A 7 -43.52 53.14 -47.94
N GLY A 8 -42.72 53.59 -46.97
CA GLY A 8 -41.29 53.91 -46.87
C GLY A 8 -41.09 55.05 -45.84
N LEU A 9 -39.84 55.32 -45.45
CA LEU A 9 -39.21 56.50 -44.73
C LEU A 9 -38.47 56.08 -43.43
N ASP A 10 -37.13 56.07 -43.31
CA ASP A 10 -36.09 57.15 -43.31
C ASP A 10 -36.38 58.27 -42.27
N LYS A 11 -35.48 58.86 -41.45
CA LYS A 11 -34.01 58.79 -41.17
C LYS A 11 -33.67 59.83 -40.06
N GLU A 12 -32.39 59.86 -39.63
CA GLU A 12 -31.62 60.95 -38.95
C GLU A 12 -31.69 61.11 -37.41
N GLY A 13 -30.60 61.37 -36.67
CA GLY A 13 -29.17 61.69 -36.97
C GLY A 13 -28.26 61.44 -35.73
N LYS A 14 -26.98 61.05 -35.88
CA LYS A 14 -25.72 61.87 -35.86
C LYS A 14 -25.56 62.70 -34.56
N ASN A 15 -24.46 62.76 -33.81
CA ASN A 15 -22.98 62.67 -33.94
C ASN A 15 -22.41 62.42 -32.51
N GLY A 16 -21.14 62.09 -32.20
CA GLY A 16 -19.86 62.03 -32.90
C GLY A 16 -18.74 61.62 -31.91
N LYS A 17 -17.67 61.00 -32.45
CA LYS A 17 -16.37 60.66 -31.81
C LYS A 17 -15.50 61.96 -31.65
N PRO A 18 -14.15 61.98 -31.41
CA PRO A 18 -13.12 60.93 -31.16
C PRO A 18 -12.05 61.25 -30.07
N GLY A 19 -11.24 60.29 -29.62
CA GLY A 19 -9.84 60.06 -30.08
C GLY A 19 -8.83 60.24 -28.92
N LYS A 20 -7.51 60.01 -29.01
CA LYS A 20 -6.64 58.98 -29.60
C LYS A 20 -5.20 59.29 -29.10
N HIS A 21 -4.35 58.28 -28.83
CA HIS A 21 -2.85 58.32 -28.79
C HIS A 21 -2.14 59.12 -27.66
N SER A 22 -0.90 58.91 -27.19
CA SER A 22 0.25 58.01 -27.48
C SER A 22 1.42 58.23 -26.48
N ALA A 23 2.29 57.22 -26.33
CA ALA A 23 3.78 57.26 -26.21
C ALA A 23 4.52 57.86 -24.99
N GLY A 24 5.25 56.99 -24.24
CA GLY A 24 6.71 56.77 -24.41
C GLY A 24 7.77 57.66 -23.70
N LYS A 25 8.62 56.98 -22.91
CA LYS A 25 10.10 57.10 -22.74
C LYS A 25 10.77 57.91 -21.56
N LYS A 26 11.63 57.15 -20.84
CA LYS A 26 13.04 57.40 -20.38
C LYS A 26 13.39 57.99 -18.99
N ILE A 27 13.93 57.11 -18.13
CA ILE A 27 15.25 57.07 -17.41
C ILE A 27 15.83 58.36 -16.76
N ARG A 28 16.24 58.28 -15.48
CA ARG A 28 17.58 58.66 -14.94
C ARG A 28 17.84 58.20 -13.48
N ARG A 29 19.13 57.96 -13.19
CA ARG A 29 19.80 57.36 -12.00
C ARG A 29 20.29 58.41 -10.97
N ALA A 30 20.78 57.88 -9.83
CA ALA A 30 21.91 58.32 -8.97
C ALA A 30 21.55 59.18 -7.73
N ASP A 31 22.22 59.15 -6.57
CA ASP A 31 23.22 58.29 -5.89
C ASP A 31 23.41 58.87 -4.45
N ALA A 32 24.04 58.09 -3.55
CA ALA A 32 24.92 58.51 -2.43
C ALA A 32 24.31 59.15 -1.14
N LYS A 33 24.89 59.10 0.08
CA LYS A 33 25.86 58.25 0.85
C LYS A 33 26.12 58.97 2.22
N LYS A 34 26.62 58.23 3.23
CA LYS A 34 27.33 58.62 4.49
C LYS A 34 26.45 58.99 5.73
N GLN A 35 26.57 58.45 6.95
CA GLN A 35 27.62 57.82 7.83
C GLN A 35 28.26 58.79 8.84
N LYS A 36 28.40 58.32 10.11
CA LYS A 36 29.29 58.71 11.25
C LYS A 36 28.70 59.62 12.35
N HIS A 37 29.06 59.57 13.65
CA HIS A 37 29.66 58.66 14.66
C HIS A 37 29.89 59.53 15.95
N SER A 38 30.06 58.89 17.13
CA SER A 38 30.75 59.38 18.36
C SER A 38 29.91 60.18 19.39
N ALA A 39 30.05 60.09 20.74
CA ALA A 39 30.99 59.39 21.65
C ALA A 39 30.45 59.33 23.12
N MET A 40 31.11 58.47 23.94
CA MET A 40 31.08 58.13 25.40
C MET A 40 31.18 59.34 26.38
N GLU A 41 30.99 59.33 27.72
CA GLU A 41 30.82 58.38 28.88
C GLU A 41 30.34 59.23 30.13
N PRO A 42 29.98 58.74 31.36
CA PRO A 42 30.75 57.80 32.18
C PRO A 42 29.97 56.75 33.02
N VAL A 43 30.78 55.86 33.60
CA VAL A 43 30.53 54.62 34.36
C VAL A 43 29.92 54.81 35.76
N HIS A 44 29.03 53.89 36.17
CA HIS A 44 29.01 53.34 37.54
C HIS A 44 28.43 51.91 37.54
N HIS A 45 29.20 50.97 38.09
CA HIS A 45 28.82 49.58 38.34
C HIS A 45 27.87 49.44 39.54
N ALA A 46 26.85 48.58 39.44
CA ALA A 46 26.53 47.53 40.42
C ALA A 46 25.33 46.70 39.94
N GLU A 47 25.43 45.39 40.16
CA GLU A 47 24.65 44.29 39.62
C GLU A 47 23.24 44.19 40.23
N GLU A 48 22.23 43.83 39.42
CA GLU A 48 21.22 42.84 39.83
C GLU A 48 20.53 42.23 38.59
N ASN A 49 20.72 40.92 38.42
CA ASN A 49 20.13 40.10 37.38
C ASN A 49 18.59 40.02 37.52
N ARG A 50 17.83 40.44 36.50
CA ARG A 50 16.52 39.86 36.19
C ARG A 50 16.20 40.00 34.71
N HIS A 51 16.35 38.89 33.98
CA HIS A 51 15.89 38.75 32.60
C HIS A 51 14.38 38.89 32.52
N GLU A 52 13.96 39.76 31.60
CA GLU A 52 12.60 40.05 31.18
C GLU A 52 11.95 38.80 30.59
N ARG A 53 10.83 38.37 31.18
CA ARG A 53 9.92 37.40 30.56
C ARG A 53 8.74 38.18 29.98
N TYR A 54 8.66 38.16 28.66
CA TYR A 54 7.53 38.66 27.88
C TYR A 54 6.21 38.14 28.45
N THR A 55 5.30 39.07 28.73
CA THR A 55 3.91 38.83 29.11
C THR A 55 3.12 38.24 27.93
N GLU A 56 2.84 36.95 27.99
CA GLU A 56 1.70 36.35 27.29
C GLU A 56 0.50 36.32 28.24
N THR A 57 -0.52 37.07 27.85
CA THR A 57 -1.82 37.15 28.51
C THR A 57 -2.54 35.81 28.38
N SER A 58 -2.49 34.96 29.40
CA SER A 58 -3.28 33.73 29.44
C SER A 58 -4.74 34.07 29.75
N VAL A 59 -5.60 33.87 28.74
CA VAL A 59 -7.05 33.83 28.90
C VAL A 59 -7.37 32.57 29.72
N HIS A 60 -7.72 32.74 30.99
CA HIS A 60 -8.28 31.65 31.81
C HIS A 60 -9.69 31.31 31.30
N VAL A 61 -9.79 30.33 30.41
CA VAL A 61 -11.04 29.58 30.22
C VAL A 61 -11.23 28.72 31.46
N LYS A 62 -12.24 29.01 32.28
CA LYS A 62 -12.67 28.12 33.36
C LYS A 62 -13.21 26.84 32.70
N GLU A 63 -12.41 25.78 32.65
CA GLU A 63 -12.89 24.46 32.25
C GLU A 63 -13.95 24.00 33.26
N ALA A 64 -15.15 23.67 32.77
CA ALA A 64 -16.21 23.12 33.61
C ALA A 64 -15.76 21.75 34.13
N MET A 65 -15.54 21.64 35.44
CA MET A 65 -15.24 20.37 36.12
C MET A 65 -16.54 19.62 36.38
N LYS A 66 -16.53 18.29 36.18
CA LYS A 66 -17.62 17.40 36.53
C LYS A 66 -17.22 16.44 37.64
N ASP A 67 -18.15 16.18 38.55
CA ASP A 67 -17.96 15.22 39.63
C ASP A 67 -18.15 13.78 39.12
N LEU A 68 -17.23 12.91 39.50
CA LEU A 68 -17.23 11.47 39.21
C LEU A 68 -17.40 10.67 40.50
N LYS A 69 -18.18 9.60 40.42
CA LYS A 69 -18.27 8.54 41.44
C LYS A 69 -17.69 7.26 40.88
N LEU A 70 -16.54 6.86 41.39
CA LEU A 70 -15.82 5.65 41.02
C LEU A 70 -16.16 4.54 42.01
N VAL A 71 -16.76 3.46 41.52
CA VAL A 71 -17.24 2.32 42.32
C VAL A 71 -16.37 1.09 42.05
N PHE A 72 -15.65 0.61 43.05
CA PHE A 72 -14.82 -0.59 43.00
C PHE A 72 -15.28 -1.58 44.09
N GLY A 73 -16.15 -2.53 43.73
CA GLY A 73 -16.78 -3.41 44.72
C GLY A 73 -17.60 -2.60 45.75
N GLU A 74 -17.18 -2.65 47.02
CA GLU A 74 -17.77 -1.88 48.12
C GLU A 74 -17.10 -0.52 48.36
N ASP A 75 -15.97 -0.23 47.68
CA ASP A 75 -15.22 1.03 47.80
C ASP A 75 -15.75 2.07 46.79
N ILE A 76 -16.19 3.23 47.27
CA ILE A 76 -16.68 4.33 46.43
C ILE A 76 -15.83 5.57 46.66
N ARG A 77 -15.15 6.04 45.61
CA ARG A 77 -14.30 7.24 45.64
C ARG A 77 -14.84 8.32 44.71
N CYS A 78 -14.81 9.56 45.17
CA CYS A 78 -15.20 10.71 44.34
C CYS A 78 -13.97 11.38 43.73
N ALA A 79 -14.10 11.84 42.49
CA ALA A 79 -13.07 12.57 41.75
C ALA A 79 -13.70 13.69 40.93
N GLN A 80 -12.87 14.58 40.40
CA GLN A 80 -13.29 15.61 39.46
C GLN A 80 -12.56 15.44 38.15
N MET A 81 -13.25 15.74 37.05
CA MET A 81 -12.74 15.56 35.71
C MET A 81 -13.17 16.72 34.80
N PRO A 82 -12.29 17.23 33.91
CA PRO A 82 -12.66 18.26 32.95
C PRO A 82 -13.79 17.79 32.00
N ALA A 83 -14.67 18.71 31.57
CA ALA A 83 -15.79 18.39 30.67
C ALA A 83 -15.36 17.83 29.29
N ASN A 84 -14.13 18.12 28.85
CA ASN A 84 -13.49 17.67 27.62
C ASN A 84 -12.50 16.51 27.84
N CYS A 85 -12.60 15.79 28.96
CA CYS A 85 -11.64 14.76 29.31
C CYS A 85 -11.62 13.60 28.31
N ASN A 86 -10.41 13.22 27.88
CA ASN A 86 -10.18 12.03 27.08
C ASN A 86 -10.01 10.77 27.95
N LEU A 87 -10.03 9.58 27.34
CA LEU A 87 -9.94 8.32 28.08
C LEU A 87 -8.64 8.17 28.87
N SER A 88 -7.51 8.67 28.34
CA SER A 88 -6.21 8.63 29.02
C SER A 88 -6.22 9.43 30.32
N GLN A 89 -6.74 10.67 30.26
CA GLN A 89 -6.88 11.54 31.43
C GLN A 89 -7.83 10.94 32.47
N LEU A 90 -8.92 10.31 32.05
CA LEU A 90 -9.82 9.59 32.96
C LEU A 90 -9.10 8.42 33.64
N ARG A 91 -8.29 7.65 32.90
CA ARG A 91 -7.48 6.56 33.44
C ARG A 91 -6.48 7.07 34.48
N ASP A 92 -5.82 8.20 34.23
CA ASP A 92 -4.91 8.81 35.22
C ASP A 92 -5.65 9.23 36.50
N ILE A 93 -6.85 9.81 36.37
CA ILE A 93 -7.69 10.16 37.52
C ILE A 93 -8.05 8.91 38.32
N VAL A 94 -8.45 7.84 37.64
CA VAL A 94 -8.81 6.55 38.28
C VAL A 94 -7.59 5.91 38.94
N GLN A 95 -6.44 5.86 38.27
CA GLN A 95 -5.20 5.29 38.80
C GLN A 95 -4.70 6.05 40.03
N ASN A 96 -4.79 7.38 40.01
CA ASN A 96 -4.45 8.22 41.17
C ASN A 96 -5.39 7.95 42.35
N LYS A 97 -6.66 7.62 42.09
CA LYS A 97 -7.62 7.25 43.13
C LYS A 97 -7.47 5.81 43.58
N PHE A 98 -6.95 4.90 42.77
CA PHE A 98 -6.73 3.49 43.13
C PHE A 98 -5.30 3.02 42.80
N PRO A 99 -4.26 3.52 43.51
CA PRO A 99 -2.87 3.22 43.18
C PRO A 99 -2.47 1.75 43.31
N SER A 100 -3.24 0.97 44.07
CA SER A 100 -3.03 -0.47 44.30
C SER A 100 -3.46 -1.34 43.12
N LEU A 101 -4.24 -0.82 42.17
CA LEU A 101 -4.67 -1.57 40.99
C LEU A 101 -3.56 -1.55 39.94
N LYS A 102 -3.11 -2.74 39.52
CA LYS A 102 -2.08 -2.88 38.48
C LYS A 102 -2.65 -2.71 37.07
N ALA A 103 -3.90 -3.14 36.87
CA ALA A 103 -4.65 -3.03 35.62
C ALA A 103 -6.15 -2.96 35.93
N LEU A 104 -6.89 -2.16 35.16
CA LEU A 104 -8.30 -1.89 35.41
C LEU A 104 -9.14 -1.67 34.14
N LEU A 105 -10.40 -2.07 34.23
CA LEU A 105 -11.44 -1.69 33.28
C LEU A 105 -12.34 -0.63 33.89
N ILE A 106 -12.66 0.38 33.10
CA ILE A 106 -13.63 1.43 33.45
C ILE A 106 -14.92 1.11 32.72
N LYS A 107 -16.01 0.91 33.47
CA LYS A 107 -17.33 0.57 32.92
C LYS A 107 -18.37 1.63 33.29
N TYR A 108 -19.37 1.80 32.46
CA TYR A 108 -20.59 2.54 32.79
C TYR A 108 -21.79 1.60 32.75
N LYS A 109 -22.89 2.00 33.39
CA LYS A 109 -24.15 1.26 33.36
C LYS A 109 -25.05 1.85 32.28
N ASP A 110 -25.52 1.04 31.35
CA ASP A 110 -26.44 1.47 30.29
C ASP A 110 -27.90 1.54 30.78
N LYS A 111 -28.85 1.76 29.85
CA LYS A 111 -30.27 1.92 30.18
C LYS A 111 -30.94 0.58 30.54
N GLU A 112 -30.41 -0.50 30.02
CA GLU A 112 -30.80 -1.88 30.24
C GLU A 112 -30.28 -2.39 31.59
N GLY A 113 -29.25 -1.73 32.12
CA GLY A 113 -28.65 -1.98 33.42
C GLY A 113 -27.40 -2.83 33.36
N ASP A 114 -26.84 -3.04 32.18
CA ASP A 114 -25.63 -3.82 31.94
C ASP A 114 -24.38 -2.94 32.07
N LEU A 115 -23.27 -3.56 32.50
CA LEU A 115 -21.98 -2.88 32.67
C LEU A 115 -21.14 -2.95 31.40
N VAL A 116 -21.09 -1.83 30.68
CA VAL A 116 -20.38 -1.69 29.42
C VAL A 116 -18.99 -1.08 29.64
N THR A 117 -17.96 -1.71 29.09
CA THR A 117 -16.56 -1.25 29.18
C THR A 117 -16.30 -0.07 28.24
N ILE A 118 -15.67 0.98 28.76
CA ILE A 118 -15.23 2.15 27.98
C ILE A 118 -13.84 1.86 27.43
N THR A 119 -13.72 1.75 26.11
CA THR A 119 -12.48 1.43 25.38
C THR A 119 -11.99 2.58 24.50
N SER A 120 -12.82 3.58 24.24
CA SER A 120 -12.46 4.79 23.46
C SER A 120 -12.96 6.10 24.09
N SER A 121 -12.37 7.22 23.68
CA SER A 121 -12.85 8.56 24.11
C SER A 121 -14.25 8.88 23.57
N ASP A 122 -14.66 8.28 22.45
CA ASP A 122 -16.02 8.42 21.91
C ASP A 122 -17.05 7.69 22.77
N GLU A 123 -16.73 6.48 23.23
CA GLU A 123 -17.57 5.72 24.17
C GLU A 123 -17.67 6.43 25.52
N LEU A 124 -16.59 7.07 25.97
CA LEU A 124 -16.63 7.93 27.16
C LEU A 124 -17.64 9.07 27.00
N ARG A 125 -17.67 9.72 25.82
CA ARG A 125 -18.63 10.77 25.51
C ARG A 125 -20.08 10.26 25.46
N TRP A 126 -20.29 9.04 25.00
CA TRP A 126 -21.62 8.40 25.03
C TRP A 126 -22.06 8.06 26.46
N ALA A 127 -21.18 7.47 27.27
CA ALA A 127 -21.43 7.24 28.70
C ALA A 127 -21.77 8.56 29.41
N TYR A 128 -21.11 9.65 29.02
CA TYR A 128 -21.40 11.01 29.48
C TYR A 128 -22.78 11.54 29.08
N SER A 129 -23.24 11.21 27.87
CA SER A 129 -24.52 11.67 27.33
C SER A 129 -25.71 10.89 27.90
N LEU A 130 -25.46 9.69 28.44
CA LEU A 130 -26.44 8.88 29.15
C LEU A 130 -26.62 9.26 30.63
N ALA A 131 -25.63 9.92 31.23
CA ALA A 131 -25.70 10.32 32.63
C ALA A 131 -26.65 11.50 32.84
N ASP A 132 -27.37 11.51 33.98
CA ASP A 132 -28.29 12.59 34.35
C ASP A 132 -27.59 13.97 34.26
N LEU A 133 -28.24 14.92 33.58
CA LEU A 133 -27.70 16.25 33.25
C LEU A 133 -27.23 17.07 34.48
N GLU A 134 -27.66 16.72 35.69
CA GLU A 134 -27.36 17.45 36.94
C GLU A 134 -26.61 16.61 38.00
N GLY A 135 -26.26 15.34 37.71
CA GLY A 135 -25.66 14.42 38.68
C GLY A 135 -24.19 14.05 38.44
N PRO A 136 -23.47 13.53 39.46
CA PRO A 136 -22.12 13.00 39.27
C PRO A 136 -22.17 11.69 38.47
N ILE A 137 -21.26 11.55 37.50
CA ILE A 137 -21.21 10.38 36.62
C ILE A 137 -20.70 9.19 37.41
N ARG A 138 -21.42 8.07 37.36
CA ARG A 138 -21.04 6.83 38.04
C ARG A 138 -20.28 5.92 37.09
N LEU A 139 -19.05 5.58 37.45
CA LEU A 139 -18.21 4.64 36.73
C LEU A 139 -17.86 3.47 37.65
N TYR A 140 -17.85 2.27 37.09
CA TYR A 140 -17.57 1.02 37.78
C TYR A 140 -16.17 0.56 37.38
N ILE A 141 -15.31 0.40 38.37
CA ILE A 141 -13.94 -0.07 38.18
C ILE A 141 -13.93 -1.56 38.42
N VAL A 142 -13.30 -2.30 37.51
CA VAL A 142 -13.07 -3.74 37.64
C VAL A 142 -11.57 -3.99 37.55
N ALA A 143 -11.00 -4.62 38.57
CA ALA A 143 -9.61 -5.06 38.54
C ALA A 143 -9.49 -6.23 37.57
N VAL A 144 -8.49 -6.17 36.70
CA VAL A 144 -8.22 -7.22 35.70
C VAL A 144 -6.75 -7.56 35.67
N ASP A 145 -6.40 -8.66 35.00
CA ASP A 145 -5.00 -8.94 34.66
C ASP A 145 -4.49 -7.90 33.64
N PRO A 146 -3.21 -7.48 33.70
CA PRO A 146 -2.62 -6.62 32.67
C PRO A 146 -2.83 -7.07 31.22
N ALA A 147 -2.94 -8.36 30.96
CA ALA A 147 -3.24 -8.90 29.63
C ALA A 147 -4.68 -8.61 29.16
N GLN A 148 -5.60 -8.35 30.09
CA GLN A 148 -7.03 -8.13 29.84
C GLN A 148 -7.42 -6.64 29.90
N GLU A 149 -6.44 -5.73 30.06
CA GLU A 149 -6.69 -4.30 30.18
C GLU A 149 -6.95 -3.65 28.80
N LEU A 150 -8.21 -3.36 28.50
CA LEU A 150 -8.64 -2.76 27.24
C LEU A 150 -8.61 -1.23 27.27
N GLY A 151 -8.17 -0.59 26.18
CA GLY A 151 -8.15 0.88 26.06
C GLY A 151 -6.93 1.58 26.65
N VAL A 152 -5.81 0.87 26.82
CA VAL A 152 -4.48 1.45 27.07
C VAL A 152 -3.77 1.67 25.74
N ASP A 153 -3.22 2.87 25.56
CA ASP A 153 -2.50 3.31 24.36
C ASP A 153 -1.37 2.32 24.00
N VAL A 154 -1.24 2.04 22.71
CA VAL A 154 -0.40 0.96 22.13
C VAL A 154 1.07 1.07 22.57
N VAL A 155 1.51 2.28 22.92
CA VAL A 155 2.87 2.60 23.33
C VAL A 155 3.29 1.94 24.65
N ARG A 156 2.38 1.79 25.64
CA ARG A 156 2.73 1.20 26.95
C ARG A 156 2.69 -0.34 26.94
N ARG A 157 1.99 -0.95 25.98
CA ARG A 157 1.84 -2.41 25.84
C ARG A 157 3.11 -3.12 25.33
N ARG A 158 4.09 -2.38 24.80
CA ARG A 158 5.32 -2.95 24.22
C ARG A 158 6.24 -3.62 25.24
N SER A 159 6.22 -3.23 26.52
CA SER A 159 7.13 -3.84 27.50
C SER A 159 6.70 -5.23 27.97
N SER A 160 5.44 -5.63 27.77
CA SER A 160 4.88 -6.93 28.21
C SER A 160 4.73 -7.95 27.08
N PHE A 161 4.83 -7.55 25.82
CA PHE A 161 4.78 -8.49 24.69
C PHE A 161 6.00 -9.41 24.63
N ALA A 162 7.17 -8.93 25.07
CA ALA A 162 8.40 -9.72 25.18
C ALA A 162 8.27 -10.89 26.18
N SER A 163 7.33 -10.83 27.12
CA SER A 163 7.08 -11.89 28.10
C SER A 163 6.11 -12.95 27.58
N LEU A 164 5.13 -12.56 26.76
CA LEU A 164 4.11 -13.46 26.20
C LEU A 164 4.66 -14.27 25.01
N GLU A 165 5.52 -13.66 24.21
CA GLU A 165 6.19 -14.31 23.08
C GLU A 165 7.12 -15.45 23.55
N LYS A 166 7.77 -15.28 24.71
CA LYS A 166 8.61 -16.32 25.34
C LYS A 166 7.82 -17.54 25.83
N ALA A 167 6.54 -17.37 26.15
CA ALA A 167 5.64 -18.46 26.55
C ALA A 167 5.03 -19.19 25.33
N TYR A 168 4.92 -18.52 24.18
CA TYR A 168 4.33 -19.08 22.97
C TYR A 168 5.22 -20.13 22.28
N TYR A 169 6.55 -20.04 22.45
CA TYR A 169 7.51 -21.00 21.88
C TYR A 169 7.89 -22.17 22.82
N SER A 170 7.40 -22.22 24.07
CA SER A 170 7.77 -23.28 25.01
C SER A 170 6.72 -24.39 25.17
N MET A 171 5.66 -24.42 24.36
CA MET A 171 4.66 -25.49 24.41
C MET A 171 4.73 -26.39 23.17
N SER A 172 5.73 -27.27 23.16
CA SER A 172 5.60 -28.60 22.55
C SER A 172 6.43 -29.61 23.34
N GLU A 173 5.83 -30.78 23.55
CA GLU A 173 6.35 -32.00 24.21
C GLU A 173 6.39 -32.05 25.74
N ASN A 174 5.21 -32.20 26.37
CA ASN A 174 4.86 -33.45 27.06
C ASN A 174 3.46 -33.39 27.69
N GLY A 175 2.72 -34.49 27.55
CA GLY A 175 1.36 -34.61 28.07
C GLY A 175 1.29 -34.58 29.60
N SER A 176 0.36 -33.79 30.12
CA SER A 176 -0.28 -34.03 31.43
C SER A 176 -1.57 -33.21 31.50
N SER A 177 -2.68 -33.90 31.69
CA SER A 177 -4.00 -33.35 31.95
C SER A 177 -4.03 -32.61 33.29
N ARG A 178 -4.49 -31.35 33.28
CA ARG A 178 -5.33 -30.77 34.34
C ARG A 178 -6.27 -29.76 33.72
N HIS A 179 -7.57 -30.00 33.91
CA HIS A 179 -8.62 -29.00 33.72
C HIS A 179 -8.35 -27.82 34.65
N ASP A 180 -8.34 -26.62 34.10
CA ASP A 180 -8.89 -25.44 34.76
C ASP A 180 -9.53 -24.58 33.66
N ASP A 181 -10.78 -24.19 33.92
CA ASP A 181 -11.61 -23.36 33.05
C ASP A 181 -11.03 -21.95 32.94
N ASP A 182 -10.11 -21.77 32.01
CA ASP A 182 -9.67 -20.46 31.55
C ASP A 182 -10.44 -20.14 30.27
N HIS A 183 -11.45 -19.27 30.37
CA HIS A 183 -12.08 -18.66 29.21
C HIS A 183 -11.07 -17.69 28.56
N ASN A 184 -10.06 -18.29 27.92
CA ASN A 184 -9.21 -17.64 26.95
C ASN A 184 -10.13 -17.01 25.91
N CYS A 185 -9.88 -15.74 25.58
CA CYS A 185 -10.30 -15.19 24.31
C CYS A 185 -9.46 -15.91 23.24
N SER A 186 -9.77 -17.18 22.99
CA SER A 186 -9.23 -17.92 21.87
C SER A 186 -9.81 -17.22 20.65
N ILE A 187 -8.99 -16.41 19.99
CA ILE A 187 -9.24 -16.17 18.57
C ILE A 187 -9.32 -17.57 17.98
N ASP A 188 -10.52 -17.96 17.56
CA ASP A 188 -10.73 -19.31 17.09
C ASP A 188 -9.70 -19.63 16.00
N ASP A 189 -9.12 -20.83 16.04
CA ASP A 189 -8.13 -21.26 15.06
C ASP A 189 -8.66 -21.10 13.62
N TRP A 190 -9.97 -21.21 13.42
CA TRP A 190 -10.61 -20.96 12.13
C TRP A 190 -10.53 -19.49 11.69
N MET A 191 -10.57 -18.51 12.61
CA MET A 191 -10.41 -17.09 12.27
C MET A 191 -8.98 -16.76 11.88
N ILE A 192 -7.99 -17.37 12.55
CA ILE A 192 -6.58 -17.23 12.17
C ILE A 192 -6.34 -17.90 10.82
N GLN A 193 -6.88 -19.10 10.62
CA GLN A 193 -6.85 -19.79 9.33
C GLN A 193 -7.55 -18.95 8.27
N PHE A 194 -8.74 -18.42 8.52
CA PHE A 194 -9.46 -17.56 7.58
C PHE A 194 -8.68 -16.29 7.24
N ALA A 195 -8.10 -15.60 8.21
CA ALA A 195 -7.26 -14.44 7.97
C ALA A 195 -6.03 -14.80 7.11
N ARG A 196 -5.38 -15.93 7.37
CA ARG A 196 -4.29 -16.47 6.53
C ARG A 196 -4.77 -16.82 5.12
N LEU A 197 -5.94 -17.48 4.99
CA LEU A 197 -6.57 -17.80 3.71
C LEU A 197 -6.87 -16.53 2.91
N PHE A 198 -7.40 -15.51 3.57
CA PHE A 198 -7.76 -14.23 2.98
C PHE A 198 -6.51 -13.46 2.53
N LYS A 199 -5.48 -13.38 3.38
CA LYS A 199 -4.17 -12.81 3.02
C LYS A 199 -3.55 -13.54 1.82
N ASN A 200 -3.54 -14.87 1.83
CA ASN A 200 -3.00 -15.70 0.73
C ASN A 200 -3.80 -15.53 -0.56
N HIS A 201 -5.13 -15.44 -0.48
CA HIS A 201 -6.00 -15.27 -1.63
C HIS A 201 -5.84 -13.89 -2.28
N LEU A 202 -5.79 -12.83 -1.47
CA LEU A 202 -5.54 -11.48 -1.94
C LEU A 202 -4.05 -11.22 -2.26
N GLY A 203 -3.18 -12.15 -1.84
CA GLY A 203 -1.72 -12.05 -1.79
C GLY A 203 -1.21 -10.75 -1.18
N PHE A 204 -1.88 -10.30 -0.11
CA PHE A 204 -1.46 -9.17 0.70
C PHE A 204 -0.81 -9.70 1.98
N ASP A 205 0.49 -9.42 2.14
CA ASP A 205 1.22 -9.70 3.37
C ASP A 205 1.41 -8.39 4.17
N SER A 206 0.51 -8.17 5.13
CA SER A 206 0.62 -7.05 6.08
C SER A 206 1.78 -7.21 7.06
N ASP A 207 2.19 -8.46 7.30
CA ASP A 207 3.05 -8.79 8.44
C ASP A 207 4.49 -8.40 8.09
N SER A 208 4.92 -8.66 6.85
CA SER A 208 6.17 -8.16 6.27
C SER A 208 6.45 -6.66 6.53
N TYR A 209 5.43 -5.79 6.48
CA TYR A 209 5.62 -4.36 6.72
C TYR A 209 5.83 -4.01 8.18
N LEU A 210 5.04 -4.62 9.05
CA LEU A 210 5.10 -4.40 10.49
C LEU A 210 6.44 -4.93 11.02
N ASP A 211 6.88 -6.08 10.52
CA ASP A 211 8.17 -6.67 10.88
C ASP A 211 9.33 -5.77 10.46
N LEU A 212 9.32 -5.22 9.23
CA LEU A 212 10.34 -4.28 8.76
C LEU A 212 10.37 -3.00 9.59
N HIS A 213 9.20 -2.49 10.00
CA HIS A 213 9.11 -1.29 10.84
C HIS A 213 9.67 -1.52 12.22
N ASP A 214 9.22 -2.57 12.89
CA ASP A 214 9.64 -2.85 14.25
C ASP A 214 11.12 -3.22 14.31
N LEU A 215 11.63 -3.92 13.30
CA LEU A 215 13.06 -4.22 13.16
C LEU A 215 13.88 -2.94 12.91
N GLY A 216 13.47 -2.09 11.97
CA GLY A 216 14.16 -0.83 11.68
C GLY A 216 14.20 0.10 12.89
N MET A 217 13.09 0.22 13.61
CA MET A 217 13.01 1.01 14.85
C MET A 217 13.90 0.44 15.95
N ARG A 218 13.93 -0.89 16.12
CA ARG A 218 14.80 -1.53 17.12
C ARG A 218 16.26 -1.27 16.84
N LEU A 219 16.72 -1.53 15.61
CA LEU A 219 18.11 -1.28 15.20
C LEU A 219 18.51 0.18 15.41
N TYR A 220 17.61 1.10 15.05
CA TYR A 220 17.84 2.52 15.27
C TYR A 220 18.04 2.86 16.75
N TYR A 221 17.18 2.37 17.64
CA TYR A 221 17.33 2.64 19.08
C TYR A 221 18.55 1.95 19.68
N GLU A 222 18.88 0.72 19.27
CA GLU A 222 20.08 0.01 19.72
C GLU A 222 21.35 0.81 19.38
N ALA A 223 21.45 1.30 18.14
CA ALA A 223 22.56 2.16 17.72
C ALA A 223 22.61 3.51 18.47
N MET A 224 21.48 3.96 19.02
CA MET A 224 21.41 5.16 19.86
C MET A 224 21.81 4.92 21.32
N GLU A 225 21.66 3.69 21.82
CA GLU A 225 22.07 3.31 23.18
C GLU A 225 23.58 3.06 23.27
N ASP A 226 24.18 2.53 22.20
CA ASP A 226 25.63 2.57 22.00
C ASP A 226 26.11 4.01 21.81
N THR A 227 27.40 4.28 22.07
CA THR A 227 27.94 5.62 21.79
C THR A 227 27.77 5.91 20.30
N VAL A 228 26.83 6.79 19.93
CA VAL A 228 26.45 7.14 18.54
C VAL A 228 27.64 7.42 17.60
N ALA A 229 28.80 7.77 18.16
CA ALA A 229 30.03 8.02 17.42
C ALA A 229 30.91 6.77 17.16
N SER A 230 30.51 5.57 17.57
CA SER A 230 31.28 4.35 17.35
C SER A 230 31.09 3.80 15.92
N GLU A 231 32.09 3.07 15.43
CA GLU A 231 32.00 2.42 14.11
C GLU A 231 30.92 1.33 14.13
N GLU A 232 30.74 0.63 15.25
CA GLU A 232 29.70 -0.39 15.44
C GLU A 232 28.29 0.20 15.33
N ALA A 233 28.02 1.36 15.94
CA ALA A 233 26.72 2.03 15.82
C ALA A 233 26.43 2.45 14.37
N GLN A 234 27.45 2.88 13.62
CA GLN A 234 27.31 3.27 12.22
C GLN A 234 26.94 2.08 11.31
N GLU A 235 27.45 0.87 11.59
CA GLU A 235 27.03 -0.34 10.86
C GLU A 235 25.55 -0.68 11.14
N ILE A 236 25.09 -0.50 12.38
CA ILE A 236 23.69 -0.76 12.76
C ILE A 236 22.75 0.25 12.12
N PHE A 237 23.11 1.54 12.09
CA PHE A 237 22.33 2.57 11.38
C PHE A 237 22.17 2.24 9.89
N GLN A 238 23.22 1.72 9.23
CA GLN A 238 23.12 1.31 7.82
C GLN A 238 22.14 0.15 7.64
N VAL A 239 22.12 -0.85 8.53
CA VAL A 239 21.12 -1.92 8.46
C VAL A 239 19.71 -1.40 8.72
N ALA A 240 19.53 -0.51 9.69
CA ALA A 240 18.25 0.14 9.95
C ALA A 240 17.75 0.92 8.71
N GLU A 241 18.64 1.69 8.08
CA GLU A 241 18.35 2.42 6.84
C GLU A 241 17.88 1.46 5.74
N LEU A 242 18.57 0.34 5.52
CA LEU A 242 18.18 -0.67 4.53
C LEU A 242 16.79 -1.24 4.79
N LYS A 243 16.40 -1.48 6.06
CA LYS A 243 15.05 -1.98 6.39
C LYS A 243 13.97 -0.93 6.11
N PHE A 244 14.22 0.34 6.39
CA PHE A 244 13.29 1.41 6.03
C PHE A 244 13.22 1.65 4.51
N GLN A 245 14.33 1.54 3.79
CA GLN A 245 14.35 1.59 2.33
C GLN A 245 13.52 0.44 1.72
N GLU A 246 13.64 -0.78 2.24
CA GLU A 246 12.82 -1.91 1.79
C GLU A 246 11.33 -1.67 2.07
N MET A 247 10.98 -1.18 3.25
CA MET A 247 9.60 -0.84 3.58
C MET A 247 9.03 0.24 2.64
N ALA A 248 9.81 1.28 2.36
CA ALA A 248 9.40 2.36 1.45
C ALA A 248 9.17 1.85 0.02
N ALA A 249 10.08 1.01 -0.49
CA ALA A 249 9.93 0.38 -1.79
C ALA A 249 8.69 -0.52 -1.85
N LEU A 250 8.44 -1.31 -0.80
CA LEU A 250 7.27 -2.17 -0.70
C LEU A 250 5.98 -1.33 -0.69
N ALA A 251 5.94 -0.24 0.09
CA ALA A 251 4.79 0.67 0.17
C ALA A 251 4.43 1.25 -1.20
N LEU A 252 5.44 1.70 -1.94
CA LEU A 252 5.30 2.21 -3.30
C LEU A 252 4.81 1.11 -4.27
N PHE A 253 5.34 -0.10 -4.15
CA PHE A 253 4.89 -1.25 -4.92
C PHE A 253 3.40 -1.57 -4.67
N ASN A 254 2.97 -1.61 -3.41
CA ASN A 254 1.57 -1.85 -3.08
C ASN A 254 0.66 -0.70 -3.52
N TRP A 255 1.13 0.54 -3.46
CA TRP A 255 0.40 1.67 -4.03
C TRP A 255 0.24 1.51 -5.56
N GLY A 256 1.28 1.06 -6.27
CA GLY A 256 1.17 0.69 -7.69
C GLY A 256 0.12 -0.40 -7.93
N ASN A 257 0.04 -1.41 -7.06
CA ASN A 257 -0.98 -2.47 -7.15
C ASN A 257 -2.42 -1.94 -7.01
N VAL A 258 -2.64 -0.91 -6.18
CA VAL A 258 -3.95 -0.24 -6.08
C VAL A 258 -4.34 0.41 -7.40
N HIS A 259 -3.39 1.06 -8.08
CA HIS A 259 -3.64 1.65 -9.40
C HIS A 259 -3.90 0.59 -10.47
N MET A 260 -3.15 -0.52 -10.48
CA MET A 260 -3.43 -1.65 -11.37
C MET A 260 -4.83 -2.24 -11.16
N ALA A 261 -5.28 -2.35 -9.91
CA ALA A 261 -6.64 -2.79 -9.60
C ALA A 261 -7.68 -1.76 -10.06
N SER A 262 -7.39 -0.47 -9.90
CA SER A 262 -8.25 0.65 -10.30
C SER A 262 -8.42 0.77 -11.82
N ALA A 263 -7.39 0.42 -12.61
CA ALA A 263 -7.44 0.37 -14.07
C ALA A 263 -8.49 -0.62 -14.61
N ARG A 264 -8.88 -1.61 -13.79
CA ARG A 264 -9.83 -2.68 -14.15
C ARG A 264 -11.29 -2.32 -13.84
N LYS A 265 -11.54 -1.08 -13.41
CA LYS A 265 -12.89 -0.58 -13.13
C LYS A 265 -13.80 -0.84 -14.33
N ARG A 266 -14.93 -1.48 -14.08
CA ARG A 266 -15.92 -1.80 -15.11
C ARG A 266 -16.61 -0.51 -15.57
N PRO A 267 -16.72 -0.24 -16.88
CA PRO A 267 -17.61 0.80 -17.38
C PRO A 267 -19.08 0.44 -17.09
N PRO A 268 -19.91 1.40 -16.65
CA PRO A 268 -21.32 1.17 -16.37
C PRO A 268 -22.12 1.03 -17.67
N LEU A 269 -22.06 -0.15 -18.28
CA LEU A 269 -22.83 -0.48 -19.47
C LEU A 269 -24.21 -1.03 -19.08
N SER A 270 -25.24 -0.53 -19.76
CA SER A 270 -26.59 -1.09 -19.76
C SER A 270 -26.71 -2.07 -20.92
N ASP A 271 -27.41 -3.19 -20.72
CA ASP A 271 -27.61 -4.21 -21.76
C ASP A 271 -28.41 -3.68 -22.97
N ASP A 272 -29.15 -2.58 -22.81
CA ASP A 272 -29.95 -1.93 -23.86
C ASP A 272 -29.23 -0.72 -24.51
N ALA A 273 -27.93 -0.52 -24.22
CA ALA A 273 -27.20 0.65 -24.71
C ALA A 273 -26.97 0.59 -26.25
N SER A 274 -27.13 1.74 -26.92
CA SER A 274 -26.79 1.85 -28.34
C SER A 274 -25.29 1.67 -28.58
N MET A 275 -24.91 1.23 -29.78
CA MET A 275 -23.51 1.04 -30.17
C MET A 275 -22.67 2.32 -29.99
N GLU A 276 -23.23 3.48 -30.32
CA GLU A 276 -22.57 4.79 -30.09
C GLU A 276 -22.33 5.06 -28.60
N CYS A 277 -23.29 4.73 -27.74
CA CYS A 277 -23.12 4.87 -26.29
C CYS A 277 -22.05 3.90 -25.76
N ILE A 278 -22.01 2.66 -26.28
CA ILE A 278 -20.98 1.67 -25.93
C ILE A 278 -19.60 2.18 -26.32
N LEU A 279 -19.43 2.71 -27.54
CA LEU A 279 -18.15 3.23 -28.02
C LEU A 279 -17.65 4.43 -27.19
N GLU A 280 -18.52 5.37 -26.84
CA GLU A 280 -18.15 6.52 -25.99
C GLU A 280 -17.72 6.05 -24.59
N GLN A 281 -18.45 5.10 -23.99
CA GLN A 281 -18.08 4.55 -22.69
C GLN A 281 -16.77 3.76 -22.73
N VAL A 282 -16.53 3.02 -23.80
CA VAL A 282 -15.29 2.27 -24.03
C VAL A 282 -14.10 3.21 -24.14
N LYS A 283 -14.25 4.34 -24.84
CA LYS A 283 -13.22 5.38 -24.92
C LYS A 283 -12.91 5.98 -23.53
N VAL A 284 -13.93 6.35 -22.77
CA VAL A 284 -13.75 6.87 -21.40
C VAL A 284 -13.05 5.83 -20.50
N ALA A 285 -13.43 4.56 -20.61
CA ALA A 285 -12.82 3.47 -19.86
C ALA A 285 -11.36 3.22 -20.27
N TYR A 286 -11.06 3.33 -21.56
CA TYR A 286 -9.70 3.23 -22.10
C TYR A 286 -8.81 4.36 -21.54
N GLU A 287 -9.24 5.61 -21.63
CA GLU A 287 -8.50 6.77 -21.12
C GLU A 287 -8.27 6.66 -19.60
N TRP A 288 -9.28 6.22 -18.85
CA TRP A 288 -9.17 5.93 -17.41
C TRP A 288 -8.11 4.86 -17.13
N ALA A 289 -8.18 3.72 -17.82
CA ALA A 289 -7.25 2.62 -17.61
C ALA A 289 -5.82 3.03 -17.95
N CYS A 290 -5.60 3.76 -19.05
CA CYS A 290 -4.28 4.32 -19.40
C CYS A 290 -3.74 5.27 -18.31
N ALA A 291 -4.59 6.14 -17.76
CA ALA A 291 -4.20 7.05 -16.68
C ALA A 291 -3.81 6.29 -15.40
N GLU A 292 -4.55 5.23 -15.05
CA GLU A 292 -4.22 4.39 -13.89
C GLU A 292 -2.96 3.54 -14.13
N TYR A 293 -2.75 3.02 -15.34
CA TYR A 293 -1.51 2.34 -15.71
C TYR A 293 -0.28 3.26 -15.60
N ALA A 294 -0.40 4.52 -16.03
CA ALA A 294 0.67 5.50 -15.88
C ALA A 294 1.01 5.77 -14.41
N LYS A 295 0.00 5.87 -13.53
CA LYS A 295 0.20 6.02 -12.08
C LYS A 295 0.87 4.79 -11.48
N ALA A 296 0.44 3.59 -11.87
CA ALA A 296 1.04 2.34 -11.42
C ALA A 296 2.52 2.27 -11.82
N GLY A 297 2.84 2.53 -13.09
CA GLY A 297 4.21 2.56 -13.60
C GLY A 297 5.09 3.58 -12.87
N ALA A 298 4.57 4.77 -12.58
CA ALA A 298 5.30 5.77 -11.80
C ALA A 298 5.65 5.26 -10.39
N LYS A 299 4.70 4.60 -9.71
CA LYS A 299 4.89 4.05 -8.36
C LYS A 299 5.88 2.89 -8.32
N TYR A 300 5.79 1.96 -9.28
CA TYR A 300 6.78 0.89 -9.39
C TYR A 300 8.17 1.43 -9.73
N GLY A 301 8.27 2.45 -10.58
CA GLY A 301 9.54 3.13 -10.87
C GLY A 301 10.14 3.85 -9.66
N GLU A 302 9.32 4.48 -8.82
CA GLU A 302 9.76 5.04 -7.53
C GLU A 302 10.23 3.94 -6.56
N ALA A 303 9.58 2.78 -6.54
CA ALA A 303 10.00 1.65 -5.71
C ALA A 303 11.40 1.15 -6.08
N VAL A 304 11.66 0.94 -7.38
CA VAL A 304 12.98 0.51 -7.89
C VAL A 304 14.05 1.58 -7.65
N LYS A 305 13.71 2.87 -7.73
CA LYS A 305 14.65 3.95 -7.38
C LYS A 305 14.99 3.98 -5.89
N THR A 306 14.01 3.68 -5.04
CA THR A 306 14.18 3.67 -3.57
C THR A 306 15.03 2.48 -3.14
N LYS A 307 14.82 1.32 -3.77
CA LYS A 307 15.59 0.09 -3.54
C LYS A 307 16.01 -0.52 -4.90
N PRO A 308 17.25 -0.25 -5.37
CA PRO A 308 17.71 -0.72 -6.68
C PRO A 308 17.73 -2.25 -6.84
N ASP A 309 17.87 -2.98 -5.73
CA ASP A 309 17.83 -4.44 -5.66
C ASP A 309 16.41 -4.99 -5.42
N PHE A 310 15.36 -4.28 -5.85
CA PHE A 310 13.97 -4.69 -5.68
C PHE A 310 13.39 -5.29 -6.97
N PHE A 311 13.56 -6.60 -7.15
CA PHE A 311 13.23 -7.27 -8.43
C PHE A 311 11.74 -7.33 -8.68
N GLU A 312 10.94 -7.39 -7.63
CA GLU A 312 9.49 -7.38 -7.72
C GLU A 312 8.97 -6.09 -8.36
N GLY A 313 9.65 -4.96 -8.13
CA GLY A 313 9.33 -3.69 -8.78
C GLY A 313 9.55 -3.72 -10.29
N LEU A 314 10.63 -4.37 -10.76
CA LEU A 314 10.90 -4.55 -12.19
C LEU A 314 9.88 -5.50 -12.83
N ILE A 315 9.59 -6.64 -12.20
CA ILE A 315 8.56 -7.56 -12.71
C ILE A 315 7.19 -6.89 -12.76
N ALA A 316 6.84 -6.08 -11.76
CA ALA A 316 5.58 -5.33 -11.76
C ALA A 316 5.52 -4.24 -12.84
N LEU A 317 6.62 -3.55 -13.14
CA LEU A 317 6.71 -2.65 -14.29
C LEU A 317 6.46 -3.41 -15.60
N GLY A 318 7.10 -4.58 -15.75
CA GLY A 318 6.92 -5.41 -16.94
C GLY A 318 5.46 -5.85 -17.12
N GLN A 319 4.81 -6.31 -16.05
CA GLN A 319 3.37 -6.64 -16.10
C GLN A 319 2.52 -5.43 -16.46
N GLN A 320 2.78 -4.29 -15.83
CA GLN A 320 2.01 -3.06 -16.06
C GLN A 320 2.05 -2.65 -17.54
N GLN A 321 3.25 -2.66 -18.12
CA GLN A 321 3.48 -2.29 -19.51
C GLN A 321 2.86 -3.29 -20.47
N PHE A 322 2.92 -4.58 -20.14
CA PHE A 322 2.24 -5.63 -20.90
C PHE A 322 0.72 -5.44 -20.91
N GLU A 323 0.08 -5.25 -19.76
CA GLU A 323 -1.37 -5.02 -19.70
C GLU A 323 -1.78 -3.73 -20.45
N GLN A 324 -0.96 -2.69 -20.36
CA GLN A 324 -1.17 -1.46 -21.11
C GLN A 324 -1.00 -1.68 -22.63
N ALA A 325 0.00 -2.45 -23.06
CA ALA A 325 0.25 -2.78 -24.47
C ALA A 325 -0.96 -3.50 -25.07
N LYS A 326 -1.47 -4.53 -24.38
CA LYS A 326 -2.66 -5.27 -24.80
C LYS A 326 -3.88 -4.38 -24.88
N LEU A 327 -4.13 -3.55 -23.87
CA LEU A 327 -5.26 -2.62 -23.90
C LEU A 327 -5.17 -1.67 -25.10
N CYS A 328 -4.01 -1.06 -25.31
CA CYS A 328 -3.76 -0.17 -26.44
C CYS A 328 -3.96 -0.89 -27.78
N TRP A 329 -3.49 -2.13 -27.89
CA TRP A 329 -3.64 -2.93 -29.11
C TRP A 329 -5.11 -3.21 -29.45
N TYR A 330 -5.89 -3.73 -28.51
CA TYR A 330 -7.30 -4.02 -28.76
C TYR A 330 -8.12 -2.74 -28.98
N TYR A 331 -7.77 -1.65 -28.29
CA TYR A 331 -8.38 -0.35 -28.55
C TYR A 331 -8.06 0.16 -29.96
N ALA A 332 -6.82 0.03 -30.42
CA ALA A 332 -6.39 0.41 -31.75
C ALA A 332 -7.11 -0.41 -32.84
N LEU A 333 -7.24 -1.73 -32.65
CA LEU A 333 -8.00 -2.60 -33.53
C LEU A 333 -9.49 -2.21 -33.59
N ALA A 334 -10.12 -2.02 -32.43
CA ALA A 334 -11.52 -1.62 -32.36
C ALA A 334 -11.74 -0.26 -33.02
N CYS A 335 -10.92 0.75 -32.72
CA CYS A 335 -11.11 2.09 -33.28
C CYS A 335 -10.49 2.28 -34.69
N LYS A 336 -9.85 1.26 -35.26
CA LYS A 336 -9.11 1.33 -36.54
C LYS A 336 -8.07 2.45 -36.54
N ILE A 337 -7.34 2.61 -35.43
CA ILE A 337 -6.27 3.60 -35.26
C ILE A 337 -4.93 2.89 -35.44
N ASP A 338 -3.99 3.52 -36.15
CA ASP A 338 -2.61 3.03 -36.19
C ASP A 338 -1.88 3.41 -34.90
N MET A 339 -1.55 2.41 -34.10
CA MET A 339 -0.81 2.52 -32.83
C MET A 339 0.28 1.43 -32.72
N GLY A 340 0.67 0.82 -33.84
CA GLY A 340 1.58 -0.33 -33.83
C GLY A 340 2.93 -0.01 -33.19
N THR A 341 3.45 1.19 -33.43
CA THR A 341 4.76 1.63 -32.90
C THR A 341 4.72 1.78 -31.37
N GLU A 342 3.68 2.42 -30.84
CA GLU A 342 3.48 2.65 -29.41
C GLU A 342 3.26 1.34 -28.66
N VAL A 343 2.46 0.43 -29.24
CA VAL A 343 2.18 -0.90 -28.69
C VAL A 343 3.47 -1.73 -28.63
N LEU A 344 4.25 -1.79 -29.71
CA LEU A 344 5.53 -2.49 -29.73
C LEU A 344 6.55 -1.86 -28.77
N GLY A 345 6.53 -0.54 -28.60
CA GLY A 345 7.34 0.16 -27.59
C GLY A 345 7.02 -0.30 -26.17
N LEU A 346 5.74 -0.46 -25.83
CA LEU A 346 5.32 -1.00 -24.53
C LEU A 346 5.75 -2.47 -24.35
N PHE A 347 5.66 -3.31 -25.38
CA PHE A 347 6.15 -4.69 -25.34
C PHE A 347 7.67 -4.76 -25.11
N ASN A 348 8.45 -3.93 -25.80
CA ASN A 348 9.91 -3.85 -25.60
C ASN A 348 10.24 -3.48 -24.15
N HIS A 349 9.57 -2.45 -23.60
CA HIS A 349 9.79 -2.08 -22.20
C HIS A 349 9.36 -3.18 -21.23
N ALA A 350 8.27 -3.89 -21.53
CA ALA A 350 7.81 -5.00 -20.71
C ALA A 350 8.85 -6.12 -20.64
N GLU A 351 9.39 -6.50 -21.81
CA GLU A 351 10.45 -7.50 -21.94
C GLU A 351 11.75 -7.08 -21.24
N ASP A 352 12.22 -5.85 -21.45
CA ASP A 352 13.42 -5.30 -20.79
C ASP A 352 13.31 -5.38 -19.25
N ASN A 353 12.12 -5.09 -18.72
CA ASN A 353 11.87 -5.12 -17.28
C ASN A 353 11.77 -6.56 -16.75
N MET A 354 11.20 -7.49 -17.52
CA MET A 354 11.21 -8.91 -17.19
C MET A 354 12.63 -9.47 -17.16
N GLU A 355 13.46 -9.14 -18.16
CA GLU A 355 14.85 -9.58 -18.22
C GLU A 355 15.67 -9.04 -17.04
N LYS A 356 15.60 -7.73 -16.77
CA LYS A 356 16.31 -7.10 -15.63
C LYS A 356 15.83 -7.67 -14.29
N GLY A 357 14.52 -7.81 -14.11
CA GLY A 357 13.94 -8.36 -12.89
C GLY A 357 14.35 -9.81 -12.66
N MET A 358 14.26 -10.65 -13.69
CA MET A 358 14.66 -12.05 -13.63
C MET A 358 16.15 -12.21 -13.36
N GLY A 359 17.01 -11.49 -14.07
CA GLY A 359 18.47 -11.56 -13.89
C GLY A 359 18.90 -11.13 -12.49
N MET A 360 18.24 -10.11 -11.92
CA MET A 360 18.50 -9.67 -10.56
C MET A 360 18.08 -10.72 -9.52
N TRP A 361 16.88 -11.28 -9.68
CA TRP A 361 16.40 -12.36 -8.82
C TRP A 361 17.29 -13.61 -8.90
N GLU A 362 17.71 -14.02 -10.10
CA GLU A 362 18.65 -15.13 -10.28
C GLU A 362 20.01 -14.85 -9.63
N GLY A 363 20.49 -13.62 -9.69
CA GLY A 363 21.71 -13.19 -8.99
C GLY A 363 21.60 -13.32 -7.47
N MET A 364 20.47 -12.90 -6.90
CA MET A 364 20.17 -13.06 -5.47
C MET A 364 20.07 -14.54 -5.08
N GLU A 365 19.35 -15.33 -5.87
CA GLU A 365 19.15 -16.75 -5.62
C GLU A 365 20.47 -17.54 -5.71
N ASN A 366 21.31 -17.23 -6.71
CA ASN A 366 22.65 -17.80 -6.83
C ASN A 366 23.53 -17.42 -5.63
N THR A 367 23.42 -16.19 -5.14
CA THR A 367 24.14 -15.73 -3.94
C THR A 367 23.64 -16.45 -2.70
N ARG A 368 22.33 -16.67 -2.55
CA ARG A 368 21.74 -17.46 -1.46
C ARG A 368 22.26 -18.90 -1.47
N LEU A 369 22.27 -19.55 -2.63
CA LEU A 369 22.76 -20.93 -2.80
C LEU A 369 24.28 -21.05 -2.51
N ARG A 370 25.09 -20.08 -2.94
CA ARG A 370 26.54 -20.04 -2.65
C ARG A 370 26.86 -19.61 -1.22
N GLY A 371 26.01 -18.75 -0.66
CA GLY A 371 26.11 -18.10 0.64
C GLY A 371 25.78 -19.00 1.82
N LEU A 372 25.39 -20.26 1.59
CA LEU A 372 25.27 -21.30 2.62
C LEU A 372 26.55 -21.52 3.46
N SER A 373 27.67 -20.87 3.11
CA SER A 373 28.97 -20.97 3.80
C SER A 373 29.42 -19.73 4.58
N LYS A 374 28.78 -18.55 4.45
CA LYS A 374 29.18 -17.32 5.18
C LYS A 374 27.96 -16.47 5.60
N PRO A 375 27.86 -16.07 6.88
CA PRO A 375 26.77 -15.20 7.33
C PRO A 375 26.92 -13.80 6.70
N SER A 376 25.79 -13.21 6.29
CA SER A 376 25.75 -11.83 5.80
C SER A 376 26.06 -10.86 6.94
N LYS A 377 26.48 -9.63 6.62
CA LYS A 377 26.71 -8.59 7.65
C LYS A 377 25.46 -8.36 8.51
N GLU A 378 24.28 -8.39 7.89
CA GLU A 378 23.00 -8.32 8.61
C GLU A 378 22.83 -9.48 9.59
N LYS A 379 23.08 -10.72 9.18
CA LYS A 379 22.99 -11.89 10.06
C LYS A 379 23.96 -11.79 11.24
N ILE A 380 25.19 -11.35 11.00
CA ILE A 380 26.19 -11.15 12.08
C ILE A 380 25.70 -10.10 13.10
N ILE A 381 25.10 -9.00 12.63
CA ILE A 381 24.55 -7.96 13.50
C ILE A 381 23.35 -8.51 14.30
N PHE A 382 22.47 -9.28 13.65
CA PHE A 382 21.31 -9.89 14.32
C PHE A 382 21.69 -10.94 15.36
N GLU A 383 22.69 -11.78 15.07
CA GLU A 383 23.28 -12.73 16.02
C GLU A 383 23.89 -12.00 17.22
N LYS A 384 24.69 -10.94 16.99
CA LYS A 384 25.29 -10.13 18.06
C LYS A 384 24.24 -9.49 18.99
N MET A 385 23.13 -9.05 18.41
CA MET A 385 22.02 -8.39 19.14
C MET A 385 21.01 -9.36 19.75
N GLY A 386 21.13 -10.67 19.50
CA GLY A 386 20.15 -11.66 19.97
C GLY A 386 18.76 -11.49 19.34
N ILE A 387 18.66 -10.87 18.16
CA ILE A 387 17.40 -10.66 17.42
C ILE A 387 17.24 -11.60 16.23
N ASP A 388 18.12 -12.60 16.11
CA ASP A 388 18.07 -13.68 15.10
C ASP A 388 16.66 -14.30 14.97
N GLY A 389 16.00 -14.61 16.09
CA GLY A 389 14.67 -15.21 16.10
C GLY A 389 13.49 -14.27 15.80
N TYR A 390 13.75 -12.98 15.53
CA TYR A 390 12.69 -11.98 15.31
C TYR A 390 12.10 -12.02 13.90
N MET A 391 12.86 -12.53 12.93
CA MET A 391 12.32 -12.88 11.62
C MET A 391 12.18 -14.39 11.54
N LYS A 392 11.04 -14.87 11.05
CA LYS A 392 10.87 -16.29 10.75
C LYS A 392 11.80 -16.63 9.57
N ASP A 393 12.99 -17.15 9.87
CA ASP A 393 13.89 -17.67 8.85
C ASP A 393 13.16 -18.78 8.07
N MET A 394 12.97 -18.58 6.77
CA MET A 394 12.41 -19.61 5.90
C MET A 394 13.31 -20.83 5.96
N SER A 395 12.72 -22.01 6.14
CA SER A 395 13.48 -23.26 6.04
C SER A 395 14.10 -23.41 4.65
N SER A 396 15.15 -24.24 4.50
CA SER A 396 15.76 -24.48 3.20
C SER A 396 14.75 -24.96 2.16
N ASP A 397 13.80 -25.78 2.60
CA ASP A 397 12.77 -26.40 1.78
C ASP A 397 11.71 -25.36 1.38
N GLU A 398 11.25 -24.51 2.31
CA GLU A 398 10.36 -23.39 2.01
C GLU A 398 11.00 -22.41 1.02
N ALA A 399 12.29 -22.07 1.21
CA ALA A 399 13.01 -21.18 0.32
C ALA A 399 13.22 -21.78 -1.08
N PHE A 400 13.47 -23.09 -1.18
CA PHE A 400 13.60 -23.79 -2.46
C PHE A 400 12.27 -23.84 -3.22
N GLU A 401 11.17 -24.15 -2.53
CA GLU A 401 9.83 -24.14 -3.11
C GLU A 401 9.42 -22.74 -3.57
N GLN A 402 9.68 -21.71 -2.76
CA GLN A 402 9.43 -20.32 -3.14
C GLN A 402 10.26 -19.92 -4.36
N ALA A 403 11.54 -20.28 -4.41
CA ALA A 403 12.39 -19.97 -5.55
C ALA A 403 11.93 -20.66 -6.84
N SER A 404 11.51 -21.92 -6.73
CA SER A 404 10.91 -22.67 -7.84
C SER A 404 9.61 -22.01 -8.31
N SER A 405 8.79 -21.53 -7.37
CA SER A 405 7.56 -20.78 -7.66
C SER A 405 7.81 -19.49 -8.42
N ILE A 406 8.72 -18.64 -7.93
CA ILE A 406 9.05 -17.35 -8.55
C ILE A 406 9.57 -17.59 -9.96
N ARG A 407 10.54 -18.49 -10.13
CA ARG A 407 11.10 -18.85 -11.44
C ARG A 407 10.01 -19.28 -12.41
N SER A 408 9.12 -20.15 -11.95
CA SER A 408 8.04 -20.69 -12.78
C SER A 408 7.08 -19.58 -13.23
N HIS A 409 6.50 -18.81 -12.30
CA HIS A 409 5.52 -17.77 -12.65
C HIS A 409 6.11 -16.64 -13.50
N VAL A 410 7.33 -16.17 -13.18
CA VAL A 410 7.98 -15.11 -13.97
C VAL A 410 8.22 -15.57 -15.40
N ASN A 411 8.65 -16.82 -15.61
CA ASN A 411 8.86 -17.36 -16.96
C ASN A 411 7.54 -17.59 -17.73
N ILE A 412 6.47 -18.05 -17.06
CA ILE A 412 5.14 -18.14 -17.69
C ILE A 412 4.65 -16.76 -18.12
N LEU A 413 4.80 -15.74 -17.25
CA LEU A 413 4.42 -14.38 -17.60
C LEU A 413 5.27 -13.84 -18.76
N TRP A 414 6.59 -14.02 -18.73
CA TRP A 414 7.48 -13.57 -19.79
C TRP A 414 7.13 -14.26 -21.13
N GLY A 415 6.86 -15.56 -21.11
CA GLY A 415 6.36 -16.28 -22.30
C GLY A 415 5.05 -15.69 -22.82
N THR A 416 4.13 -15.30 -21.92
CA THR A 416 2.85 -14.69 -22.29
C THR A 416 3.04 -13.33 -22.97
N ILE A 417 3.95 -12.50 -22.45
CA ILE A 417 4.30 -11.20 -23.06
C ILE A 417 4.81 -11.39 -24.48
N LEU A 418 5.73 -12.34 -24.68
CA LEU A 418 6.35 -12.61 -25.97
C LEU A 418 5.38 -13.23 -26.98
N TYR A 419 4.48 -14.11 -26.51
CA TYR A 419 3.43 -14.68 -27.35
C TYR A 419 2.45 -13.61 -27.85
N GLU A 420 2.02 -12.71 -26.99
CA GLU A 420 1.12 -11.62 -27.38
C GLU A 420 1.82 -10.62 -28.30
N ARG A 421 3.10 -10.33 -28.03
CA ARG A 421 3.95 -9.56 -28.95
C ARG A 421 4.03 -10.22 -30.33
N SER A 422 4.22 -11.54 -30.42
CA SER A 422 4.30 -12.24 -31.71
C SER A 422 2.98 -12.16 -32.49
N VAL A 423 1.84 -12.19 -31.80
CA VAL A 423 0.53 -11.98 -32.43
C VAL A 423 0.43 -10.58 -33.03
N VAL A 424 0.84 -9.55 -32.28
CA VAL A 424 0.86 -8.15 -32.78
C VAL A 424 1.80 -8.00 -33.97
N GLU A 425 3.02 -8.52 -33.87
CA GLU A 425 4.03 -8.48 -34.94
C GLU A 425 3.53 -9.18 -36.21
N PHE A 426 2.87 -10.33 -36.08
CA PHE A 426 2.28 -11.05 -37.21
C PHE A 426 1.18 -10.24 -37.89
N ILE A 427 0.25 -9.66 -37.12
CA ILE A 427 -0.84 -8.83 -37.67
C ILE A 427 -0.29 -7.58 -38.37
N LEU A 428 0.81 -7.01 -37.86
CA LEU A 428 1.53 -5.89 -38.49
C LEU A 428 2.42 -6.31 -39.68
N GLY A 429 2.52 -7.60 -39.98
CA GLY A 429 3.35 -8.13 -41.08
C GLY A 429 4.86 -8.06 -40.83
N LEU A 430 5.29 -7.99 -39.56
CA LEU A 430 6.69 -7.91 -39.18
C LEU A 430 7.33 -9.30 -39.06
N PRO A 431 8.46 -9.59 -39.72
CA PRO A 431 9.05 -10.93 -39.75
C PRO A 431 9.61 -11.38 -38.38
N SER A 432 9.74 -10.49 -37.41
CA SER A 432 10.21 -10.82 -36.06
C SER A 432 9.24 -11.69 -35.26
N TRP A 433 7.98 -11.85 -35.72
CA TRP A 433 6.97 -12.63 -35.02
C TRP A 433 7.40 -14.09 -34.75
N GLU A 434 8.14 -14.71 -35.69
CA GLU A 434 8.61 -16.10 -35.54
C GLU A 434 9.64 -16.24 -34.41
N GLU A 435 10.53 -15.26 -34.29
CA GLU A 435 11.53 -15.19 -33.23
C GLU A 435 10.85 -14.98 -31.88
N SER A 436 9.97 -13.98 -31.78
CA SER A 436 9.18 -13.70 -30.56
C SER A 436 8.40 -14.94 -30.10
N LEU A 437 7.74 -15.65 -31.01
CA LEU A 437 7.01 -16.89 -30.69
C LEU A 437 7.95 -18.01 -30.24
N THR A 438 9.12 -18.15 -30.87
CA THR A 438 10.12 -19.16 -30.49
C THR A 438 10.64 -18.90 -29.09
N VAL A 439 10.99 -17.65 -28.77
CA VAL A 439 11.44 -17.28 -27.41
C VAL A 439 10.31 -17.46 -26.40
N ALA A 440 9.06 -17.13 -26.75
CA ALA A 440 7.90 -17.38 -25.90
C ALA A 440 7.79 -18.86 -25.50
N ILE A 441 7.91 -19.78 -26.47
CA ILE A 441 7.88 -21.23 -26.25
C ILE A 441 8.98 -21.67 -25.28
N GLU A 442 10.20 -21.17 -25.43
CA GLU A 442 11.31 -21.49 -24.52
C GLU A 442 11.06 -20.97 -23.09
N LYS A 443 10.45 -19.79 -22.95
CA LYS A 443 10.05 -19.27 -21.63
C LYS A 443 8.95 -20.12 -21.01
N PHE A 444 7.93 -20.55 -21.77
CA PHE A 444 6.92 -21.48 -21.26
C PHE A 444 7.50 -22.81 -20.79
N LYS A 445 8.44 -23.39 -21.56
CA LYS A 445 9.16 -24.61 -21.16
C LYS A 445 9.94 -24.39 -19.85
N THR A 446 10.65 -23.28 -19.75
CA THR A 446 11.41 -22.91 -18.54
C THR A 446 10.48 -22.68 -17.33
N GLY A 447 9.28 -22.14 -17.59
CA GLY A 447 8.23 -21.96 -16.60
C GLY A 447 7.55 -23.26 -16.15
N GLY A 448 7.82 -24.38 -16.82
CA GLY A 448 7.24 -25.69 -16.52
C GLY A 448 5.86 -25.93 -17.13
N ALA A 449 5.50 -25.21 -18.21
CA ALA A 449 4.30 -25.49 -18.98
C ALA A 449 4.40 -26.87 -19.67
N SER A 450 3.28 -27.59 -19.78
CA SER A 450 3.29 -28.91 -20.39
C SER A 450 3.48 -28.81 -21.92
N PRO A 451 4.12 -29.79 -22.57
CA PRO A 451 4.22 -29.81 -24.03
C PRO A 451 2.85 -29.79 -24.74
N ALA A 452 1.82 -30.34 -24.10
CA ALA A 452 0.45 -30.30 -24.60
C ALA A 452 -0.10 -28.86 -24.61
N ASP A 453 0.04 -28.12 -23.50
CA ASP A 453 -0.43 -26.73 -23.40
C ASP A 453 0.30 -25.83 -24.39
N ILE A 454 1.63 -25.99 -24.49
CA ILE A 454 2.45 -25.25 -25.46
C ILE A 454 2.00 -25.53 -26.90
N ASN A 455 1.70 -26.79 -27.24
CA ASN A 455 1.21 -27.14 -28.57
C ASN A 455 -0.16 -26.52 -28.87
N VAL A 456 -1.07 -26.49 -27.87
CA VAL A 456 -2.36 -25.80 -28.01
C VAL A 456 -2.14 -24.29 -28.25
N MET A 457 -1.25 -23.65 -27.48
CA MET A 457 -0.92 -22.23 -27.67
C MET A 457 -0.38 -21.95 -29.08
N VAL A 458 0.59 -22.74 -29.54
CA VAL A 458 1.16 -22.58 -30.88
C VAL A 458 0.08 -22.74 -31.95
N LYS A 459 -0.77 -23.77 -31.86
CA LYS A 459 -1.87 -23.97 -32.81
C LYS A 459 -2.86 -22.80 -32.84
N ASN A 460 -3.07 -22.14 -31.71
CA ASN A 460 -4.00 -21.01 -31.60
C ASN A 460 -3.38 -19.66 -32.03
N HIS A 461 -2.08 -19.62 -32.34
CA HIS A 461 -1.44 -18.42 -32.85
C HIS A 461 -2.02 -18.02 -34.22
N SER A 462 -2.22 -16.72 -34.45
CA SER A 462 -2.89 -16.17 -35.64
C SER A 462 -2.21 -16.53 -36.98
N ALA A 463 -0.96 -16.97 -36.93
CA ALA A 463 -0.22 -17.46 -38.11
C ALA A 463 -0.66 -18.86 -38.59
N ASN A 464 -1.39 -19.62 -37.78
CA ASN A 464 -1.81 -20.98 -38.11
C ASN A 464 -3.24 -21.01 -38.68
N GLU A 465 -3.37 -21.18 -39.99
CA GLU A 465 -4.65 -21.22 -40.74
C GLU A 465 -5.60 -22.40 -40.38
N THR A 466 -5.21 -23.28 -39.46
CA THR A 466 -5.94 -24.53 -39.14
C THR A 466 -6.95 -24.42 -38.00
N THR A 467 -7.14 -23.23 -37.42
CA THR A 467 -8.10 -23.02 -36.33
C THR A 467 -9.53 -22.93 -36.84
N GLN A 468 -10.22 -24.08 -36.92
CA GLN A 468 -11.68 -24.14 -37.01
C GLN A 468 -12.31 -23.29 -35.88
N GLU A 469 -13.27 -22.43 -36.23
CA GLU A 469 -13.97 -21.41 -35.41
C GLU A 469 -14.65 -21.89 -34.09
N GLY A 470 -14.42 -23.12 -33.63
CA GLY A 470 -15.16 -23.70 -32.49
C GLY A 470 -14.36 -24.15 -31.27
N LEU A 471 -13.01 -24.16 -31.30
CA LEU A 471 -12.17 -24.77 -30.25
C LEU A 471 -10.87 -23.98 -29.94
N SER A 472 -10.84 -22.66 -30.16
CA SER A 472 -9.65 -21.85 -29.82
C SER A 472 -9.68 -21.46 -28.34
N PHE A 473 -8.67 -21.89 -27.59
CA PHE A 473 -8.43 -21.43 -26.21
C PHE A 473 -7.53 -20.20 -26.26
N LYS A 474 -7.90 -19.13 -25.58
CA LYS A 474 -7.04 -17.96 -25.48
C LYS A 474 -5.85 -18.26 -24.58
N VAL A 475 -4.70 -17.61 -24.82
CA VAL A 475 -3.51 -17.81 -23.98
C VAL A 475 -3.81 -17.51 -22.51
N GLU A 476 -4.68 -16.54 -22.20
CA GLU A 476 -5.04 -16.25 -20.82
C GLU A 476 -5.83 -17.37 -20.16
N GLU A 477 -6.62 -18.14 -20.90
CA GLU A 477 -7.35 -19.29 -20.35
C GLU A 477 -6.39 -20.42 -19.97
N ILE A 478 -5.36 -20.64 -20.80
CA ILE A 478 -4.31 -21.62 -20.55
C ILE A 478 -3.47 -21.21 -19.34
N VAL A 479 -3.07 -19.94 -19.28
CA VAL A 479 -2.33 -19.38 -18.13
C VAL A 479 -3.19 -19.40 -16.86
N GLN A 480 -4.49 -19.13 -16.97
CA GLN A 480 -5.41 -19.20 -15.83
C GLN A 480 -5.56 -20.63 -15.29
N ALA A 481 -5.74 -21.62 -16.18
CA ALA A 481 -5.79 -23.03 -15.78
C ALA A 481 -4.46 -23.47 -15.13
N TRP A 482 -3.34 -22.99 -15.65
CA TRP A 482 -2.02 -23.23 -15.06
C TRP A 482 -1.90 -22.64 -13.65
N ASN A 483 -2.32 -21.39 -13.45
CA ASN A 483 -2.35 -20.74 -12.13
C ASN A 483 -3.23 -21.53 -11.14
N GLU A 484 -4.39 -22.02 -11.56
CA GLU A 484 -5.31 -22.82 -10.73
C GLU A 484 -4.70 -24.17 -10.34
N MET A 485 -4.01 -24.84 -11.27
CA MET A 485 -3.26 -26.06 -10.97
C MET A 485 -2.09 -25.82 -10.01
N TYR A 486 -1.38 -24.70 -10.19
CA TYR A 486 -0.29 -24.31 -9.31
C TYR A 486 -0.79 -24.04 -7.89
N ASP A 487 -1.87 -23.26 -7.77
CA ASP A 487 -2.50 -22.97 -6.49
C ASP A 487 -2.89 -24.28 -5.80
N ALA A 488 -3.54 -25.22 -6.48
CA ALA A 488 -3.92 -26.51 -5.91
C ALA A 488 -2.72 -27.31 -5.34
N LYS A 489 -1.56 -27.29 -6.03
CA LYS A 489 -0.33 -27.92 -5.53
C LYS A 489 0.22 -27.18 -4.30
N LYS A 490 0.22 -25.86 -4.34
CA LYS A 490 0.67 -25.02 -3.25
C LYS A 490 -0.18 -25.21 -1.99
N TRP A 491 -1.51 -25.25 -2.15
CA TRP A 491 -2.48 -25.55 -1.09
C TRP A 491 -2.17 -26.88 -0.40
N ARG A 492 -1.83 -27.91 -1.18
CA ARG A 492 -1.46 -29.22 -0.66
C ARG A 492 -0.13 -29.19 0.12
N ASN A 493 0.80 -28.35 -0.29
CA ASN A 493 2.16 -28.30 0.25
C ASN A 493 2.33 -27.26 1.39
N GLY A 494 1.33 -26.42 1.66
CA GLY A 494 1.38 -25.43 2.75
C GLY A 494 2.37 -24.29 2.54
N VAL A 495 2.86 -24.07 1.31
CA VAL A 495 3.88 -23.07 1.00
C VAL A 495 3.31 -21.65 1.14
N PRO A 496 4.01 -20.69 1.78
CA PRO A 496 3.56 -19.29 1.89
C PRO A 496 3.42 -18.59 0.53
N SER A 497 2.56 -17.55 0.45
CA SER A 497 2.51 -16.66 -0.73
C SER A 497 3.70 -15.72 -0.80
N PHE A 498 4.16 -15.45 -2.02
CA PHE A 498 5.17 -14.43 -2.29
C PHE A 498 4.54 -13.17 -2.90
N ARG A 499 5.26 -12.04 -2.81
CA ARG A 499 4.75 -10.68 -3.08
C ARG A 499 4.20 -10.46 -4.50
N LEU A 500 4.63 -11.26 -5.48
CA LEU A 500 4.22 -11.15 -6.88
C LEU A 500 2.99 -12.01 -7.22
N GLU A 501 2.54 -12.94 -6.37
CA GLU A 501 1.38 -13.80 -6.66
C GLU A 501 0.11 -13.02 -7.04
N PRO A 502 -0.28 -11.91 -6.36
CA PRO A 502 -1.44 -11.11 -6.78
C PRO A 502 -1.34 -10.63 -8.21
N ILE A 503 -0.13 -10.37 -8.69
CA ILE A 503 0.12 -9.84 -10.03
C ILE A 503 -0.09 -10.94 -11.07
N PHE A 504 0.38 -12.16 -10.79
CA PHE A 504 0.26 -13.30 -11.70
C PHE A 504 -1.14 -13.92 -11.75
N ARG A 505 -1.91 -13.84 -10.66
CA ARG A 505 -3.29 -14.36 -10.60
C ARG A 505 -4.34 -13.43 -11.21
N ARG A 506 -3.93 -12.30 -11.79
CA ARG A 506 -4.84 -11.33 -12.37
C ARG A 506 -5.44 -11.86 -13.68
N ARG A 507 -6.76 -12.08 -13.69
CA ARG A 507 -7.53 -12.38 -14.90
C ARG A 507 -7.48 -11.24 -15.92
N ALA A 508 -7.72 -11.52 -17.20
CA ALA A 508 -7.82 -10.47 -18.22
C ALA A 508 -8.90 -9.43 -17.84
N PRO A 509 -8.62 -8.10 -17.96
CA PRO A 509 -9.63 -7.08 -17.69
C PRO A 509 -10.81 -7.19 -18.65
N LYS A 510 -12.05 -7.04 -18.16
CA LYS A 510 -13.27 -7.11 -18.99
C LYS A 510 -13.27 -6.12 -20.16
N LEU A 511 -12.56 -5.00 -20.02
CA LEU A 511 -12.39 -4.02 -21.11
C LEU A 511 -11.70 -4.62 -22.33
N HIS A 512 -10.73 -5.52 -22.14
CA HIS A 512 -10.07 -6.22 -23.26
C HIS A 512 -11.07 -7.09 -24.00
N HIS A 513 -11.84 -7.90 -23.26
CA HIS A 513 -12.90 -8.73 -23.82
C HIS A 513 -13.95 -7.89 -24.58
N MET A 514 -14.35 -6.73 -24.06
CA MET A 514 -15.29 -5.86 -24.78
C MET A 514 -14.69 -5.35 -26.09
N LEU A 515 -13.44 -4.88 -26.07
CA LEU A 515 -12.74 -4.37 -27.25
C LEU A 515 -12.57 -5.44 -28.34
N GLU A 516 -12.30 -6.68 -27.95
CA GLU A 516 -12.19 -7.82 -28.88
C GLU A 516 -13.50 -8.15 -29.63
N HIS A 517 -14.66 -7.86 -29.01
CA HIS A 517 -15.98 -8.20 -29.57
C HIS A 517 -16.75 -6.99 -30.14
N ILE A 518 -16.14 -5.79 -30.14
CA ILE A 518 -16.70 -4.66 -30.90
C ILE A 518 -16.45 -4.93 -32.38
N HIS A 519 -17.44 -5.48 -33.06
CA HIS A 519 -17.42 -5.67 -34.51
C HIS A 519 -18.16 -4.52 -35.17
N TYR A 520 -17.47 -3.77 -36.03
CA TYR A 520 -18.10 -2.80 -36.92
C TYR A 520 -18.86 -3.60 -37.98
N ALA A 521 -20.19 -3.55 -37.95
CA ALA A 521 -21.02 -3.99 -39.06
C ALA A 521 -20.82 -3.10 -40.29
#